data_AF-A0A9D3Y2E3-F1
#
_entry.id   AF-A0A9D3Y2E3-F1
#
_cell.length_a   1.000
_cell.length_b   1.000
_cell.length_c   1.000
_cell.angle_alpha   90.00
_cell.angle_beta   90.00
_cell.angle_gamma   90.00
#
_symmetry.space_group_name_H-M   'P 1'
#
loop_
_entity.id
_entity.type
_entity.pdbx_description
1 polymer ?
#
loop_
_entity_poly.entity_id
_entity_poly.type
_entity_poly.pdbx_seq_one_letter_code
_entity_poly.pdbx_strand_id
1 'polypeptide(L)'
;MTSADRGPFAVTVWVIYSVSEAVAGRSLSYDTNPSYNLHIQCSDAAGVKGAEKIFTVHINDNKAPTIDNLSRSPITKLSLVAKDFSATDTVFTATGSDVENDNVIYDGDIVTNADLHSYPNNSFQLSVVATDKYSKNPTPYTVIVEITGQYIETTG
;
A
#
# COMPACT_ATOMS: atom_id res chain seq x y z
N MET A 1 56.41 -6.44 -39.64
CA MET A 1 55.43 -6.79 -38.61
C MET A 1 54.27 -5.84 -38.77
N THR A 2 53.17 -6.31 -39.36
CA THR A 2 52.00 -5.46 -39.65
C THR A 2 51.29 -5.19 -38.34
N SER A 3 51.28 -3.94 -37.89
CA SER A 3 50.39 -3.47 -36.84
C SER A 3 48.96 -3.71 -37.32
N ALA A 4 48.32 -4.76 -36.80
CA ALA A 4 46.90 -4.95 -36.99
C ALA A 4 46.20 -3.79 -36.29
N ASP A 5 45.71 -2.86 -37.11
CA ASP A 5 44.73 -1.86 -36.75
C ASP A 5 43.50 -2.60 -36.22
N ARG A 6 43.45 -2.76 -34.91
CA ARG A 6 42.28 -3.31 -34.25
C ARG A 6 41.27 -2.18 -34.14
N GLY A 7 40.42 -2.10 -35.16
CA GLY A 7 39.30 -1.16 -35.21
C GLY A 7 38.47 -1.17 -33.91
N PRO A 8 37.72 -0.11 -33.63
CA PRO A 8 37.08 0.09 -32.34
C PRO A 8 36.11 -1.06 -32.03
N PHE A 9 36.46 -1.88 -31.06
CA PHE A 9 35.56 -2.88 -30.51
C PHE A 9 34.52 -2.12 -29.66
N ALA A 10 33.32 -1.95 -30.21
CA ALA A 10 32.19 -1.47 -29.42
C ALA A 10 31.71 -2.63 -28.54
N VAL A 11 32.11 -2.62 -27.26
CA VAL A 11 31.51 -3.49 -26.25
C VAL A 11 30.27 -2.79 -25.71
N THR A 12 29.09 -3.32 -26.02
CA THR A 12 27.86 -2.89 -25.38
C THR A 12 27.73 -3.57 -24.03
N VAL A 13 27.94 -2.81 -22.96
CA VAL A 13 27.67 -3.27 -21.59
C VAL A 13 26.32 -2.72 -21.16
N TRP A 14 25.40 -3.61 -20.78
CA TRP A 14 24.17 -3.23 -20.11
C TRP A 14 24.45 -3.13 -18.61
N VAL A 15 24.63 -1.91 -18.10
CA VAL A 15 24.69 -1.67 -16.66
C VAL A 15 23.28 -1.30 -16.19
N ILE A 16 22.71 -2.12 -15.33
CA ILE A 16 21.46 -1.81 -14.63
C ILE A 16 21.85 -1.12 -13.33
N TYR A 17 21.53 0.16 -13.20
CA TYR A 17 21.63 0.87 -11.92
C TYR A 17 20.29 0.76 -11.19
N SER A 18 20.30 0.18 -10.00
CA SER A 18 19.19 0.31 -9.06
C SER A 18 19.44 1.52 -8.16
N VAL A 19 18.43 2.36 -8.00
CA VAL A 19 18.47 3.46 -7.03
C VAL A 19 17.78 2.96 -5.76
N SER A 20 18.52 2.97 -4.66
CA SER A 20 18.01 2.70 -3.31
C SER A 20 18.56 3.75 -2.36
N GLU A 21 17.98 3.88 -1.17
CA GLU A 21 18.52 4.78 -0.13
C GLU A 21 19.96 4.43 0.23
N ALA A 22 20.29 3.14 0.26
CA ALA A 22 21.65 2.65 0.51
C ALA A 22 22.63 3.09 -0.58
N VAL A 23 22.21 3.10 -1.85
CA VAL A 23 23.02 3.58 -2.97
C VAL A 23 23.09 5.11 -3.00
N ALA A 24 22.02 5.81 -2.63
CA ALA A 24 21.95 7.27 -2.61
C ALA A 24 22.64 7.90 -1.38
N GLY A 25 22.90 7.11 -0.33
CA GLY A 25 23.44 7.58 0.95
C GLY A 25 22.53 8.53 1.71
N ARG A 26 21.23 8.55 1.37
CA ARG A 26 20.20 9.42 1.95
C ARG A 26 18.82 8.81 1.73
N SER A 27 17.85 9.25 2.53
CA SER A 27 16.45 8.84 2.34
C SER A 27 15.87 9.41 1.04
N LEU A 28 15.03 8.61 0.38
CA LEU A 28 14.29 9.02 -0.80
C LEU A 28 12.87 9.38 -0.37
N SER A 29 12.49 10.64 -0.54
CA SER A 29 11.18 11.15 -0.10
C SER A 29 10.57 12.01 -1.19
N TYR A 30 9.37 11.62 -1.65
CA TYR A 30 8.56 12.46 -2.54
C TYR A 30 8.34 13.87 -1.96
N ASP A 31 7.94 13.93 -0.68
CA ASP A 31 7.64 15.19 0.03
C ASP A 31 8.81 16.17 0.11
N THR A 32 10.03 15.64 0.26
CA THR A 32 11.24 16.45 0.42
C THR A 32 11.88 16.75 -0.94
N ASN A 33 12.03 15.72 -1.77
CA ASN A 33 12.73 15.74 -3.03
C ASN A 33 12.08 14.74 -4.01
N PRO A 34 11.12 15.19 -4.85
CA PRO A 34 10.38 14.31 -5.76
C PRO A 34 11.21 13.87 -6.97
N SER A 35 12.44 14.37 -7.13
CA SER A 35 13.35 13.91 -8.17
C SER A 35 14.82 14.05 -7.78
N TYR A 36 15.65 13.25 -8.44
CA TYR A 36 17.10 13.22 -8.28
C TYR A 36 17.78 13.12 -9.64
N ASN A 37 18.90 13.82 -9.80
CA ASN A 37 19.75 13.67 -10.97
C ASN A 37 20.83 12.62 -10.68
N LEU A 38 20.85 11.56 -11.48
CA LEU A 38 21.88 10.54 -11.49
C LEU A 38 22.95 10.93 -12.52
N HIS A 39 24.14 11.22 -12.02
CA HIS A 39 25.32 11.53 -12.83
C HIS A 39 26.08 10.24 -13.13
N ILE A 40 26.10 9.84 -14.41
CA ILE A 40 26.79 8.62 -14.86
C ILE A 40 27.97 9.02 -15.73
N GLN A 41 29.15 8.54 -15.37
CA GLN A 41 30.38 8.72 -16.13
C GLN A 41 31.13 7.39 -16.20
N CYS A 42 31.52 7.00 -17.41
CA CYS A 42 32.39 5.84 -17.59
C CYS A 42 33.85 6.27 -17.58
N SER A 43 34.75 5.35 -17.21
CA SER A 43 36.18 5.49 -17.42
C SER A 43 36.75 4.20 -18.01
N ASP A 44 37.77 4.32 -18.85
CA ASP A 44 38.54 3.16 -19.27
C ASP A 44 39.53 2.70 -18.19
N ALA A 45 40.20 1.57 -18.43
CA ALA A 45 41.19 1.02 -17.48
C ALA A 45 42.42 1.93 -17.30
N ALA A 46 42.65 2.88 -18.22
CA ALA A 46 43.70 3.89 -18.12
C ALA A 46 43.24 5.13 -17.31
N GLY A 47 41.97 5.17 -16.88
CA GLY A 47 41.39 6.23 -16.07
C GLY A 47 40.86 7.42 -16.88
N VAL A 48 40.84 7.34 -18.22
CA VAL A 48 40.26 8.39 -19.06
C VAL A 48 38.75 8.35 -18.90
N LYS A 49 38.18 9.48 -18.51
CA LYS A 49 36.74 9.60 -18.28
C LYS A 49 36.01 10.02 -19.55
N GLY A 50 34.90 9.37 -19.84
CA GLY A 50 33.97 9.77 -20.89
C GLY A 50 33.15 11.00 -20.50
N ALA A 51 32.32 11.46 -21.43
CA ALA A 51 31.34 12.50 -21.16
C ALA A 51 30.34 12.03 -20.09
N GLU A 52 29.99 12.93 -19.17
CA GLU A 52 28.94 12.67 -18.18
C GLU A 52 27.57 12.65 -18.85
N LYS A 53 26.71 11.73 -18.41
CA LYS A 53 25.29 11.73 -18.71
C LYS A 53 24.48 11.90 -17.43
N ILE A 54 23.45 12.73 -17.52
CA ILE A 54 22.53 12.98 -16.41
C ILE A 54 21.22 12.29 -16.73
N PHE A 55 20.73 11.48 -15.79
CA PHE A 55 19.42 10.87 -15.83
C PHE A 55 18.58 11.40 -14.68
N THR A 56 17.41 11.94 -14.97
CA THR A 56 16.49 12.36 -13.92
C THR A 56 15.64 11.18 -13.49
N VAL A 57 15.70 10.86 -12.20
CA VAL A 57 14.88 9.85 -11.53
C VAL A 57 13.78 10.58 -10.80
N HIS A 58 12.54 10.17 -11.01
CA HIS A 58 11.39 10.68 -10.30
C HIS A 58 11.02 9.71 -9.17
N ILE A 59 10.76 10.26 -7.99
CA ILE A 59 10.13 9.52 -6.91
C ILE A 59 8.63 9.67 -7.10
N ASN A 60 7.91 8.55 -7.04
CA ASN A 60 6.45 8.57 -7.08
C ASN A 60 5.94 8.81 -5.66
N ASP A 61 4.90 9.63 -5.56
CA ASP A 61 4.13 9.71 -4.33
C ASP A 61 3.36 8.40 -4.16
N ASN A 62 3.22 7.93 -2.92
CA ASN A 62 2.40 6.77 -2.60
C ASN A 62 1.12 7.26 -1.94
N LYS A 63 -0.03 7.03 -2.55
CA LYS A 63 -1.31 7.35 -1.94
C LYS A 63 -1.76 6.20 -1.03
N ALA A 64 -2.52 6.55 0.01
CA ALA A 64 -3.12 5.53 0.85
C ALA A 64 -4.26 4.81 0.09
N PRO A 65 -4.49 3.52 0.35
CA PRO A 65 -5.60 2.79 -0.25
C PRO A 65 -6.96 3.36 0.14
N THR A 66 -7.96 3.06 -0.68
CA THR A 66 -9.37 3.36 -0.38
C THR A 66 -10.16 2.08 -0.16
N ILE A 67 -11.11 2.11 0.77
CA ILE A 67 -12.12 1.04 0.90
C ILE A 67 -13.32 1.43 0.04
N ASP A 68 -13.52 0.72 -1.07
CA ASP A 68 -14.45 1.05 -2.15
C ASP A 68 -15.92 0.87 -1.75
N ASN A 69 -16.19 -0.12 -0.88
CA ASN A 69 -17.56 -0.43 -0.43
C ASN A 69 -17.97 0.33 0.84
N LEU A 70 -17.11 1.22 1.35
CA LEU A 70 -17.46 2.21 2.34
C LEU A 70 -17.57 3.56 1.66
N SER A 71 -18.61 4.32 2.00
CA SER A 71 -18.73 5.68 1.47
C SER A 71 -17.48 6.48 1.86
N ARG A 72 -17.12 7.53 1.10
CA ARG A 72 -16.01 8.46 1.46
C ARG A 72 -16.18 9.14 2.84
N SER A 73 -17.28 8.87 3.55
CA SER A 73 -17.46 9.23 4.95
C SER A 73 -16.68 8.27 5.84
N PRO A 74 -15.89 8.77 6.81
CA PRO A 74 -15.16 7.92 7.76
C PRO A 74 -16.09 7.07 8.64
N ILE A 75 -17.40 7.32 8.59
CA ILE A 75 -18.43 6.55 9.29
C ILE A 75 -19.46 6.06 8.28
N THR A 76 -19.61 4.73 8.19
CA THR A 76 -20.68 4.06 7.46
C THR A 76 -21.55 3.27 8.43
N LYS A 77 -22.88 3.32 8.25
CA LYS A 77 -23.83 2.54 9.07
C LYS A 77 -24.32 1.32 8.29
N LEU A 78 -24.26 0.15 8.92
CA LEU A 78 -24.84 -1.09 8.43
C LEU A 78 -25.93 -1.55 9.39
N SER A 79 -27.14 -1.80 8.88
CA SER A 79 -28.22 -2.39 9.67
C SER A 79 -28.31 -3.88 9.38
N LEU A 80 -28.07 -4.70 10.41
CA LEU A 80 -28.26 -6.15 10.35
C LEU A 80 -29.53 -6.53 11.13
N VAL A 81 -30.17 -7.63 10.75
CA VAL A 81 -31.23 -8.24 11.56
C VAL A 81 -30.58 -9.25 12.51
N ALA A 82 -31.03 -9.29 13.77
CA ALA A 82 -30.55 -10.22 14.77
C ALA A 82 -30.65 -11.67 14.26
N LYS A 83 -29.51 -12.37 14.25
CA LYS A 83 -29.38 -13.78 13.93
C LYS A 83 -28.37 -14.42 14.89
N ASP A 84 -28.38 -15.74 14.98
CA ASP A 84 -27.30 -16.48 15.63
C ASP A 84 -26.01 -16.30 14.80
N PHE A 85 -25.06 -15.52 15.30
CA PHE A 85 -23.77 -15.33 14.64
C PHE A 85 -22.79 -16.36 15.18
N SER A 86 -22.39 -17.32 14.33
CA SER A 86 -21.27 -18.20 14.64
C SER A 86 -19.93 -17.45 14.50
N ALA A 87 -18.87 -17.95 15.15
CA ALA A 87 -17.50 -17.47 14.95
C ALA A 87 -17.01 -17.55 13.48
N THR A 88 -17.71 -18.29 12.62
CA THR A 88 -17.43 -18.41 11.18
C THR A 88 -18.26 -17.46 10.31
N ASP A 89 -19.19 -16.72 10.89
CA ASP A 89 -20.07 -15.84 10.13
C ASP A 89 -19.34 -14.57 9.67
N THR A 90 -19.42 -14.29 8.37
CA THR A 90 -19.00 -13.00 7.84
C THR A 90 -20.09 -11.95 8.05
N VAL A 91 -19.77 -10.91 8.81
CA VAL A 91 -20.67 -9.78 9.09
C VAL A 91 -20.43 -8.58 8.19
N PHE A 92 -19.22 -8.48 7.65
CA PHE A 92 -18.79 -7.43 6.73
C PHE A 92 -17.61 -7.94 5.91
N THR A 93 -17.58 -7.55 4.64
CA THR A 93 -16.41 -7.75 3.77
C THR A 93 -15.94 -6.36 3.34
N ALA A 94 -14.67 -6.04 3.59
CA ALA A 94 -14.04 -4.85 3.03
C ALA A 94 -13.50 -5.19 1.63
N THR A 95 -13.77 -4.32 0.67
CA THR A 95 -13.10 -4.33 -0.63
C THR A 95 -12.52 -2.96 -0.87
N GLY A 96 -11.28 -2.91 -1.30
CA GLY A 96 -10.53 -1.69 -1.48
C GLY A 96 -9.57 -1.79 -2.64
N SER A 97 -9.16 -0.61 -3.07
CA SER A 97 -8.29 -0.40 -4.20
C SER A 97 -7.19 0.59 -3.82
N ASP A 98 -6.12 0.55 -4.60
CA ASP A 98 -4.97 1.41 -4.47
C ASP A 98 -4.64 1.97 -5.86
N VAL A 99 -4.38 3.28 -5.96
CA VAL A 99 -4.23 3.94 -7.26
C VAL A 99 -2.90 3.61 -7.94
N GLU A 100 -1.89 3.24 -7.14
CA GLU A 100 -0.62 2.68 -7.59
C GLU A 100 -0.71 1.17 -7.88
N ASN A 101 -1.89 0.57 -7.65
CA ASN A 101 -2.17 -0.85 -7.80
C ASN A 101 -1.27 -1.71 -6.89
N ASP A 102 -0.93 -1.17 -5.72
CA ASP A 102 -0.27 -1.92 -4.67
C ASP A 102 -1.24 -2.88 -3.98
N ASN A 103 -0.67 -3.89 -3.30
CA ASN A 103 -1.47 -4.86 -2.58
C ASN A 103 -2.09 -4.22 -1.33
N VAL A 104 -3.42 -4.18 -1.28
CA VAL A 104 -4.17 -3.69 -0.12
C VAL A 104 -4.23 -4.75 0.98
N ILE A 105 -3.84 -4.36 2.19
CA ILE A 105 -3.90 -5.16 3.40
C ILE A 105 -4.97 -4.57 4.32
N TYR A 106 -5.90 -5.41 4.78
CA TYR A 106 -6.97 -5.02 5.68
C TYR A 106 -6.68 -5.51 7.08
N ASP A 107 -6.79 -4.61 8.05
CA ASP A 107 -6.85 -4.95 9.47
C ASP A 107 -8.25 -4.61 9.99
N GLY A 108 -8.86 -5.56 10.69
CA GLY A 108 -10.24 -5.46 11.15
C GLY A 108 -10.31 -5.85 12.62
N ASP A 109 -10.76 -4.91 13.45
CA ASP A 109 -10.99 -5.16 14.87
C ASP A 109 -12.46 -4.94 15.23
N ILE A 110 -13.05 -5.93 15.91
CA ILE A 110 -14.43 -5.85 16.41
C ILE A 110 -14.35 -5.23 17.80
N VAL A 111 -14.74 -3.95 17.89
CA VAL A 111 -14.87 -3.25 19.16
C VAL A 111 -16.33 -3.35 19.60
N THR A 112 -16.65 -4.36 20.41
CA THR A 112 -17.96 -4.46 21.06
C THR A 112 -17.93 -3.74 22.42
N ASN A 113 -19.08 -3.21 22.85
CA ASN A 113 -19.28 -2.70 24.21
C ASN A 113 -20.06 -3.70 25.11
N ALA A 114 -20.40 -4.89 24.59
CA ALA A 114 -21.15 -5.92 25.29
C ALA A 114 -21.11 -7.26 24.55
N ASP A 115 -21.49 -8.32 25.25
CA ASP A 115 -21.83 -9.64 24.68
C ASP A 115 -22.91 -9.48 23.58
N LEU A 116 -22.63 -10.01 22.38
CA LEU A 116 -23.54 -9.94 21.24
C LEU A 116 -24.79 -10.83 21.41
N HIS A 117 -24.78 -11.74 22.39
CA HIS A 117 -25.84 -12.73 22.58
C HIS A 117 -27.09 -12.26 23.31
N SER A 118 -27.14 -11.04 23.85
CA SER A 118 -28.31 -10.65 24.66
C SER A 118 -28.75 -9.21 24.44
N TYR A 119 -30.05 -9.09 24.16
CA TYR A 119 -30.89 -7.89 24.07
C TYR A 119 -31.14 -7.27 22.68
N PRO A 120 -32.38 -6.83 22.40
CA PRO A 120 -32.69 -6.06 21.21
C PRO A 120 -31.95 -4.71 21.24
N ASN A 121 -31.35 -4.35 20.12
CA ASN A 121 -30.70 -3.05 19.85
C ASN A 121 -29.25 -2.89 20.34
N ASN A 122 -28.42 -3.93 20.23
CA ASN A 122 -26.97 -3.75 20.40
C ASN A 122 -26.33 -3.26 19.09
N SER A 123 -25.50 -2.22 19.19
CA SER A 123 -24.60 -1.81 18.12
C SER A 123 -23.16 -2.15 18.51
N PHE A 124 -22.37 -2.61 17.55
CA PHE A 124 -20.92 -2.70 17.69
C PHE A 124 -20.23 -1.87 16.61
N GLN A 125 -19.01 -1.44 16.90
CA GLN A 125 -18.18 -0.73 15.92
C GLN A 125 -17.15 -1.71 15.37
N LEU A 126 -17.07 -1.78 14.05
CA LEU A 126 -15.99 -2.42 13.34
C LEU A 126 -15.07 -1.31 12.83
N SER A 127 -13.83 -1.28 13.30
CA SER A 127 -12.81 -0.42 12.71
C SER A 127 -12.10 -1.22 11.63
N VAL A 128 -12.12 -0.71 10.40
CA VAL A 128 -11.36 -1.29 9.28
C VAL A 128 -10.31 -0.30 8.83
N VAL A 129 -9.06 -0.75 8.81
CA VAL A 129 -7.94 0.03 8.33
C VAL A 129 -7.39 -0.65 7.08
N ALA A 130 -7.30 0.10 5.98
CA ALA A 130 -6.63 -0.32 4.77
C ALA A 130 -5.22 0.28 4.73
N THR A 131 -4.23 -0.56 4.42
CA THR A 131 -2.81 -0.20 4.32
C THR A 131 -2.23 -0.80 3.04
N ASP A 132 -1.20 -0.16 2.48
CA ASP A 132 -0.33 -0.75 1.46
C ASP A 132 1.10 -0.93 2.01
N LYS A 133 2.00 -1.47 1.18
CA LYS A 133 3.40 -1.78 1.56
C LYS A 133 4.26 -0.55 1.86
N TYR A 134 3.94 0.59 1.28
CA TYR A 134 4.67 1.86 1.35
C TYR A 134 3.86 2.99 2.03
N SER A 135 2.64 2.68 2.48
CA SER A 135 1.65 3.58 3.07
C SER A 135 2.24 4.48 4.16
N LYS A 136 2.26 5.78 3.88
CA LYS A 136 2.34 6.81 4.92
C LYS A 136 0.91 7.23 5.26
N ASN A 137 0.52 7.05 6.53
CA ASN A 137 -0.77 7.49 7.08
C ASN A 137 -1.99 6.75 6.49
N PRO A 138 -2.24 5.49 6.90
CA PRO A 138 -3.47 4.81 6.53
C PRO A 138 -4.68 5.62 7.02
N THR A 139 -5.72 5.70 6.19
CA THR A 139 -6.97 6.36 6.58
C THR A 139 -7.87 5.32 7.23
N PRO A 140 -8.15 5.39 8.55
CA PRO A 140 -9.05 4.46 9.20
C PRO A 140 -10.49 4.73 8.77
N TYR A 141 -11.26 3.66 8.52
CA TYR A 141 -12.69 3.73 8.28
C TYR A 141 -13.42 3.07 9.46
N THR A 142 -14.39 3.77 10.03
CA THR A 142 -15.27 3.23 11.07
C THR A 142 -16.57 2.76 10.44
N VAL A 143 -16.91 1.50 10.66
CA VAL A 143 -18.19 0.92 10.30
C VAL A 143 -18.99 0.72 11.58
N ILE A 144 -20.11 1.41 11.69
CA ILE A 144 -21.06 1.20 12.79
C ILE A 144 -22.05 0.14 12.34
N VAL A 145 -22.04 -1.02 13.00
CA VAL A 145 -22.99 -2.09 12.74
C VAL A 145 -24.09 -2.01 13.80
N GLU A 146 -25.31 -1.68 13.36
CA GLU A 146 -26.50 -1.64 14.18
C GLU A 146 -27.27 -2.96 13.99
N ILE A 147 -27.41 -3.76 15.05
CA ILE A 147 -28.22 -4.98 15.01
C ILE A 147 -29.65 -4.62 15.46
N THR A 148 -30.62 -4.93 14.61
CA THR A 148 -32.04 -4.68 14.83
C THR A 148 -32.80 -5.99 15.03
N GLY A 149 -33.77 -6.02 15.95
CA GLY A 149 -34.57 -7.21 16.26
C GLY A 149 -34.10 -8.00 17.50
N GLN A 150 -34.85 -9.04 17.86
CA GLN A 150 -34.48 -9.99 18.92
C GLN A 150 -34.10 -11.33 18.27
N TYR A 151 -32.96 -11.87 18.66
CA TYR A 151 -32.72 -13.29 18.50
C TYR A 151 -33.62 -14.04 19.50
N ILE A 152 -34.51 -14.89 19.00
CA ILE A 152 -35.34 -15.77 19.81
C ILE A 152 -34.78 -17.16 19.61
N GLU A 153 -34.07 -17.70 20.59
CA GLU A 153 -33.78 -19.13 20.63
C GLU A 153 -35.12 -19.87 20.67
N THR A 154 -35.49 -20.53 19.58
CA THR A 154 -36.57 -21.51 19.63
C THR A 154 -36.06 -22.69 20.43
N THR A 155 -36.46 -22.77 21.70
CA THR A 155 -36.17 -23.90 22.57
C THR A 155 -36.83 -25.14 21.96
N GLY A 156 -36.00 -26.09 21.51
CA GLY A 156 -36.42 -27.42 21.07
C GLY A 156 -36.17 -28.45 22.16
#